data_AF-A0A2W0B996-F1
#
_entry.id   AF-A0A2W0B996-F1
#
_cell.length_a   1.000
_cell.length_b   1.000
_cell.length_c   1.000
_cell.angle_alpha   90.00
_cell.angle_beta   90.00
_cell.angle_gamma   90.00
#
_symmetry.space_group_name_H-M   'P 1'
#
loop_
_entity.id
_entity.type
_entity.pdbx_description
1 polymer ?
#
loop_
_entity_poly.entity_id
_entity_poly.type
_entity_poly.pdbx_seq_one_letter_code
_entity_poly.pdbx_strand_id
1 'polypeptide(L)'
;MAGLLYPFLALAVIGCIALLGIHIASLFGITSGFGASIRILGPGVFVVFVPAVLVMTRLTRDFKQKDLWRAALRGCPTWLRRTVWVVFGYSWAGFFLLPILYRSGMDSPASQARTMSAVLLTFYLVAAAVLYSATQVDKVDRIRRCLNGHAVSPAANYCEECGAPVAAEL
;
A
#
# COMPACT_ATOMS: atom_id res chain seq x y z
N MET A 1 -15.74 14.06 -0.09
CA MET A 1 -15.22 12.77 -0.59
C MET A 1 -14.63 11.89 0.52
N ALA A 2 -13.90 12.43 1.51
CA ALA A 2 -13.27 11.63 2.57
C ALA A 2 -14.22 10.68 3.31
N GLY A 3 -15.47 11.10 3.59
CA GLY A 3 -16.49 10.27 4.25
C GLY A 3 -16.75 8.91 3.56
N LEU A 4 -16.71 8.88 2.23
CA LEU A 4 -16.93 7.66 1.43
C LEU A 4 -15.69 6.74 1.42
N LEU A 5 -14.50 7.24 1.75
CA LEU A 5 -13.26 6.47 1.73
C LEU A 5 -13.06 5.65 3.00
N TYR A 6 -13.51 6.16 4.15
CA TYR A 6 -13.35 5.50 5.46
C TYR A 6 -13.86 4.05 5.53
N PRO A 7 -15.04 3.68 5.01
CA PRO A 7 -15.46 2.27 5.05
C PRO A 7 -14.51 1.36 4.27
N PHE A 8 -14.06 1.77 3.09
CA PHE A 8 -13.09 0.99 2.30
C PHE A 8 -11.73 0.93 2.97
N LEU A 9 -11.28 2.02 3.60
CA LEU A 9 -10.04 2.06 4.37
C LEU A 9 -10.11 1.11 5.57
N ALA A 10 -11.22 1.14 6.32
CA ALA A 10 -11.43 0.24 7.46
C ALA A 10 -11.42 -1.23 7.03
N LEU A 11 -12.15 -1.56 5.96
CA LEU A 11 -12.11 -2.91 5.37
C LEU A 11 -10.70 -3.31 4.91
N ALA A 12 -9.96 -2.38 4.30
CA ALA A 12 -8.61 -2.64 3.84
C ALA A 12 -7.66 -2.97 5.01
N VAL A 13 -7.75 -2.20 6.09
CA VAL A 13 -6.97 -2.41 7.32
C VAL A 13 -7.36 -3.72 8.00
N ILE A 14 -8.65 -4.03 8.12
CA ILE A 14 -9.12 -5.30 8.71
C ILE A 14 -8.60 -6.49 7.90
N GLY A 15 -8.74 -6.45 6.57
CA GLY A 15 -8.21 -7.50 5.70
C GLY A 15 -6.69 -7.63 5.78
N CYS A 16 -5.97 -6.51 5.88
CA CYS A 16 -4.52 -6.50 6.09
C CYS A 16 -4.12 -7.18 7.40
N ILE A 17 -4.79 -6.85 8.52
CA ILE A 17 -4.51 -7.46 9.83
C ILE A 17 -4.84 -8.95 9.83
N ALA A 18 -5.99 -9.33 9.26
CA ALA A 18 -6.41 -10.73 9.16
C ALA A 18 -5.39 -11.56 8.35
N LEU A 19 -4.96 -11.06 7.20
CA LEU A 19 -3.95 -11.74 6.37
C LEU A 19 -2.57 -11.76 7.01
N LEU A 20 -2.18 -10.71 7.75
CA LEU A 20 -0.93 -10.69 8.49
C LEU A 20 -0.91 -11.80 9.55
N GLY A 21 -2.02 -11.98 10.28
CA GLY A 21 -2.16 -13.07 11.25
C GLY A 21 -2.06 -14.46 10.60
N ILE A 22 -2.76 -14.67 9.48
CA ILE A 22 -2.68 -15.91 8.69
C ILE A 22 -1.27 -16.15 8.18
N HIS A 23 -0.61 -15.09 7.70
CA HIS A 23 0.75 -15.18 7.17
C HIS A 23 1.74 -15.58 8.26
N ILE A 24 1.69 -14.93 9.44
CA ILE A 24 2.52 -15.29 10.58
C ILE A 24 2.25 -16.74 11.02
N ALA A 25 0.98 -17.16 11.14
CA ALA A 25 0.62 -18.54 11.47
C ALA A 25 1.22 -19.55 10.48
N SER A 26 1.20 -19.24 9.18
CA SER A 26 1.79 -20.10 8.14
C SER A 26 3.31 -20.23 8.22
N LEU A 27 4.01 -19.24 8.81
CA LEU A 27 5.45 -19.34 9.07
C LEU A 27 5.77 -20.41 10.13
N PHE A 28 4.85 -20.64 11.06
CA PHE A 28 4.93 -21.70 12.08
C PHE A 28 4.29 -23.03 11.63
N GLY A 29 3.89 -23.15 10.35
CA GLY A 29 3.25 -24.36 9.82
C GLY A 29 1.77 -24.51 10.20
N ILE A 30 1.17 -23.50 10.83
CA ILE A 30 -0.25 -23.52 11.21
C ILE A 30 -1.07 -23.05 10.01
N THR A 31 -1.76 -23.99 9.37
CA THR A 31 -2.59 -23.72 8.17
C THR A 31 -4.08 -23.97 8.39
N SER A 32 -4.47 -24.29 9.63
CA SER A 32 -5.88 -24.47 10.02
C SER A 32 -6.67 -23.19 9.73
N GLY A 33 -7.76 -23.32 8.98
CA GLY A 33 -8.62 -22.18 8.63
C GLY A 33 -8.20 -21.38 7.39
N PHE A 34 -6.97 -21.54 6.89
CA PHE A 34 -6.47 -20.81 5.71
C PHE A 34 -7.42 -20.92 4.50
N GLY A 35 -7.87 -22.14 4.19
CA GLY A 35 -8.77 -22.39 3.06
C GLY A 35 -10.14 -21.70 3.18
N ALA A 36 -10.69 -21.56 4.39
CA ALA A 36 -11.93 -20.83 4.62
C ALA A 36 -11.70 -19.32 4.53
N SER A 37 -10.61 -18.82 5.14
CA SER A 37 -10.26 -17.41 5.14
C SER A 37 -10.02 -16.88 3.73
N ILE A 38 -9.30 -17.62 2.87
CA ILE A 38 -8.97 -17.14 1.53
C ILE A 38 -10.19 -17.06 0.60
N ARG A 39 -11.21 -17.90 0.80
CA ARG A 39 -12.48 -17.82 0.06
C ARG A 39 -13.24 -16.53 0.32
N ILE A 40 -13.02 -15.90 1.48
CA ILE A 40 -13.63 -14.62 1.86
C ILE A 40 -12.68 -13.46 1.53
N LEU A 41 -11.45 -13.53 2.03
CA LEU A 41 -10.46 -12.45 1.93
C LEU A 41 -9.96 -12.26 0.50
N GLY A 42 -9.89 -13.32 -0.31
CA GLY A 42 -9.48 -13.26 -1.71
C GLY A 42 -10.41 -12.37 -2.55
N PRO A 43 -11.71 -12.69 -2.68
CA PRO A 43 -12.68 -11.81 -3.33
C PRO A 43 -12.80 -10.43 -2.66
N GLY A 44 -12.64 -10.37 -1.33
CA GLY A 44 -12.63 -9.12 -0.57
C GLY A 44 -11.56 -8.12 -1.02
N VAL A 45 -10.44 -8.59 -1.60
CA VAL A 45 -9.43 -7.69 -2.20
C VAL A 45 -10.07 -6.78 -3.24
N PHE A 46 -10.93 -7.29 -4.11
CA PHE A 46 -11.53 -6.48 -5.17
C PHE A 46 -12.44 -5.38 -4.61
N VAL A 47 -13.11 -5.65 -3.50
CA VAL A 47 -13.98 -4.68 -2.81
C VAL A 47 -13.21 -3.45 -2.35
N VAL A 48 -11.96 -3.62 -1.89
CA VAL A 48 -11.12 -2.51 -1.39
C VAL A 48 -10.15 -1.98 -2.45
N PHE A 49 -9.65 -2.84 -3.33
CA PHE A 49 -8.60 -2.50 -4.30
C PHE A 49 -9.13 -1.74 -5.50
N VAL A 50 -10.34 -2.06 -6.00
CA VAL A 50 -10.94 -1.31 -7.11
C VAL A 50 -11.16 0.16 -6.73
N PRO A 51 -11.81 0.49 -5.59
CA PRO A 51 -11.88 1.87 -5.11
C PRO A 51 -10.51 2.52 -4.93
N ALA A 52 -9.53 1.78 -4.37
CA ALA A 52 -8.17 2.30 -4.20
C ALA A 52 -7.53 2.68 -5.55
N VAL A 53 -7.68 1.87 -6.60
CA VAL A 53 -7.17 2.19 -7.95
C VAL A 53 -7.86 3.44 -8.52
N LEU A 54 -9.18 3.57 -8.39
CA LEU A 54 -9.91 4.76 -8.83
C LEU A 54 -9.49 6.03 -8.08
N VAL A 55 -9.13 5.89 -6.81
CA VAL A 55 -8.59 6.98 -6.00
C VAL A 55 -7.16 7.28 -6.42
N MET A 56 -6.33 6.27 -6.67
CA MET A 56 -4.95 6.41 -7.13
C MET A 56 -4.89 7.20 -8.44
N THR A 57 -5.70 6.83 -9.43
CA THR A 57 -5.72 7.53 -10.74
C THR A 57 -6.08 9.01 -10.59
N ARG A 58 -6.97 9.35 -9.65
CA ARG A 58 -7.30 10.74 -9.33
C ARG A 58 -6.12 11.45 -8.65
N LEU A 59 -5.48 10.82 -7.67
CA LEU A 59 -4.33 11.39 -6.95
C LEU A 59 -3.11 11.65 -7.83
N THR A 60 -2.98 10.89 -8.92
CA THR A 60 -1.81 10.91 -9.80
C THR A 60 -2.06 11.54 -11.17
N ARG A 61 -3.24 12.11 -11.42
CA ARG A 61 -3.65 12.62 -12.74
C ARG A 61 -2.68 13.62 -13.35
N ASP A 62 -2.11 14.49 -12.52
CA ASP A 62 -1.23 15.58 -12.96
C ASP A 62 0.27 15.25 -12.82
N PHE A 63 0.61 13.99 -12.53
CA PHE A 63 1.99 13.56 -12.29
C PHE A 63 2.54 12.72 -13.43
N LYS A 64 3.86 12.80 -13.63
CA LYS A 64 4.59 11.96 -14.60
C LYS A 64 4.57 10.50 -14.15
N GLN A 65 4.64 9.57 -15.10
CA GLN A 65 4.59 8.13 -14.84
C GLN A 65 5.64 7.65 -13.80
N LYS A 66 6.85 8.23 -13.85
CA LYS A 66 7.93 7.93 -12.90
C LYS A 66 7.64 8.35 -11.46
N ASP A 67 6.69 9.27 -11.26
CA ASP A 67 6.37 9.88 -9.97
C ASP A 67 5.02 9.39 -9.40
N LEU A 68 4.32 8.47 -10.09
CA LEU A 68 2.96 8.03 -9.71
C LEU A 68 2.90 7.47 -8.29
N TRP A 69 3.84 6.59 -7.91
CA TRP A 69 3.85 6.01 -6.56
C TRP A 69 4.15 7.06 -5.49
N ARG A 70 5.06 7.99 -5.78
CA ARG A 70 5.36 9.11 -4.87
C ARG A 70 4.13 10.00 -4.71
N ALA A 71 3.44 10.31 -5.81
CA ALA A 71 2.22 11.11 -5.80
C ALA A 71 1.05 10.42 -5.11
N ALA A 72 0.85 9.11 -5.33
CA ALA A 72 -0.22 8.32 -4.74
C ALA A 72 -0.05 8.18 -3.21
N LEU A 73 1.20 8.06 -2.73
CA LEU A 73 1.52 7.82 -1.32
C LEU A 73 2.02 9.07 -0.58
N ARG A 74 1.84 10.27 -1.15
CA ARG A 74 2.33 11.52 -0.55
C ARG A 74 1.62 11.89 0.75
N GLY A 75 0.37 11.49 0.94
CA GLY A 75 -0.35 11.66 2.21
C GLY A 75 0.00 10.62 3.28
N CYS A 76 0.80 9.59 2.96
CA CYS A 76 1.20 8.57 3.92
C CYS A 76 2.41 9.02 4.76
N PRO A 77 2.47 8.64 6.05
CA PRO A 77 3.69 8.76 6.82
C PRO A 77 4.81 7.89 6.23
N THR A 78 6.06 8.28 6.49
CA THR A 78 7.27 7.64 5.95
C THR A 78 7.34 6.14 6.28
N TRP A 79 6.94 5.74 7.49
CA TRP A 79 6.90 4.34 7.89
C TRP A 79 5.95 3.51 7.00
N LEU A 80 4.73 4.00 6.74
CA LEU A 80 3.74 3.27 5.95
C LEU A 80 4.20 3.13 4.50
N ARG A 81 4.80 4.19 3.95
CA ARG A 81 5.40 4.19 2.61
C ARG A 81 6.50 3.13 2.50
N ARG A 82 7.37 3.01 3.51
CA ARG A 82 8.43 1.98 3.57
C ARG A 82 7.83 0.58 3.70
N THR A 83 6.81 0.40 4.54
CA THR A 83 6.14 -0.89 4.73
C THR A 83 5.56 -1.44 3.44
N VAL A 84 4.94 -0.60 2.59
CA VAL A 84 4.45 -1.01 1.26
C VAL A 84 5.57 -1.62 0.42
N TRP A 85 6.73 -0.96 0.32
CA TRP A 85 7.85 -1.46 -0.49
C TRP A 85 8.48 -2.74 0.08
N VAL A 86 8.62 -2.83 1.40
CA VAL A 86 9.16 -4.03 2.07
C VAL A 86 8.24 -5.23 1.85
N VAL A 87 6.94 -5.07 2.09
CA VAL A 87 5.96 -6.16 1.93
C VAL A 87 5.82 -6.53 0.45
N PHE A 88 5.78 -5.55 -0.46
CA PHE A 88 5.73 -5.82 -1.90
C PHE A 88 6.95 -6.65 -2.35
N GLY A 89 8.16 -6.25 -1.94
CA GLY A 89 9.39 -6.98 -2.26
C GLY A 89 9.42 -8.37 -1.65
N TYR A 90 8.99 -8.51 -0.39
CA TYR A 90 8.86 -9.79 0.30
C TYR A 90 7.90 -10.75 -0.44
N SER A 91 6.71 -10.27 -0.81
CA SER A 91 5.71 -11.09 -1.49
C SER A 91 6.16 -11.50 -2.89
N TRP A 92 6.83 -10.61 -3.63
CA TRP A 92 7.42 -10.93 -4.94
C TRP A 92 8.56 -11.94 -4.84
N ALA A 93 9.46 -11.76 -3.88
CA ALA A 93 10.53 -12.72 -3.60
C ALA A 93 9.94 -14.09 -3.24
N GLY A 94 8.92 -14.12 -2.36
CA GLY A 94 8.21 -15.35 -1.99
C GLY A 94 7.56 -16.04 -3.18
N PHE A 95 6.86 -15.28 -4.03
CA PHE A 95 6.11 -15.83 -5.16
C PHE A 95 7.00 -16.32 -6.31
N PHE A 96 8.08 -15.61 -6.65
CA PHE A 96 8.92 -15.94 -7.80
C PHE A 96 10.22 -16.66 -7.42
N LEU A 97 10.93 -16.21 -6.38
CA LEU A 97 12.27 -16.76 -6.07
C LEU A 97 12.19 -18.11 -5.35
N LEU A 98 11.26 -18.29 -4.40
CA LEU A 98 11.19 -19.53 -3.62
C LEU A 98 10.88 -20.77 -4.48
N PRO A 99 9.92 -20.76 -5.43
CA PRO A 99 9.69 -21.91 -6.28
C PRO A 99 10.90 -22.29 -7.14
N ILE A 100 11.67 -21.29 -7.60
CA ILE A 100 12.89 -21.51 -8.40
C ILE A 100 13.99 -22.16 -7.54
N LEU A 101 14.21 -21.63 -6.33
CA LEU A 101 15.31 -22.07 -5.46
C LEU A 101 15.09 -23.43 -4.83
N TYR A 102 13.85 -23.73 -4.43
CA TYR A 102 13.55 -24.93 -3.64
C TYR A 102 12.88 -26.05 -4.44
N ARG A 103 12.55 -25.83 -5.73
CA ARG A 103 11.65 -26.68 -6.53
C ARG A 103 10.37 -27.07 -5.79
N SER A 104 10.03 -26.33 -4.75
CA SER A 104 8.84 -26.49 -3.93
C SER A 104 7.90 -25.39 -4.37
N GLY A 105 6.89 -25.76 -5.16
CA GLY A 105 5.85 -24.82 -5.54
C GLY A 105 4.92 -24.56 -4.35
N MET A 106 3.64 -24.44 -4.67
CA MET A 106 2.56 -24.40 -3.67
C MET A 106 2.12 -25.81 -3.26
N ASP A 107 3.03 -26.78 -3.30
CA ASP A 107 2.70 -28.21 -3.19
C ASP A 107 2.37 -28.62 -1.75
N SER A 108 2.91 -27.89 -0.77
CA SER A 108 2.53 -28.05 0.64
C SER A 108 1.49 -27.00 1.07
N PRO A 109 0.55 -27.35 1.96
CA PRO A 109 -0.41 -26.39 2.50
C PRO A 109 0.26 -25.17 3.15
N ALA A 110 1.41 -25.36 3.79
CA ALA A 110 2.16 -24.27 4.43
C ALA A 110 2.79 -23.32 3.39
N SER A 111 3.38 -23.86 2.31
CA SER A 111 3.92 -23.05 1.21
C SER A 111 2.80 -22.27 0.52
N GLN A 112 1.68 -22.93 0.21
CA GLN A 112 0.51 -22.28 -0.39
C GLN A 112 -0.03 -21.16 0.51
N ALA A 113 -0.24 -21.44 1.80
CA ALA A 113 -0.73 -20.47 2.76
C ALA A 113 0.19 -19.26 2.85
N ARG A 114 1.50 -19.47 2.94
CA ARG A 114 2.51 -18.41 3.03
C ARG A 114 2.53 -17.52 1.79
N THR A 115 2.60 -18.12 0.61
CA THR A 115 2.72 -17.39 -0.66
C THR A 115 1.46 -16.60 -0.96
N MET A 116 0.28 -17.24 -0.85
CA MET A 116 -0.99 -16.58 -1.15
C MET A 116 -1.33 -15.49 -0.13
N SER A 117 -1.08 -15.73 1.16
CA SER A 117 -1.30 -14.69 2.19
C SER A 117 -0.38 -13.50 2.00
N ALA A 118 0.90 -13.70 1.63
CA ALA A 118 1.83 -12.61 1.35
C ALA A 118 1.35 -11.75 0.16
N VAL A 119 0.95 -12.40 -0.95
CA VAL A 119 0.44 -11.70 -2.13
C VAL A 119 -0.82 -10.89 -1.79
N LEU A 120 -1.81 -11.50 -1.14
CA LEU A 120 -3.04 -10.80 -0.77
C LEU A 120 -2.77 -9.66 0.24
N LEU A 121 -1.85 -9.87 1.19
CA LEU A 121 -1.43 -8.85 2.15
C LEU A 121 -0.92 -7.60 1.44
N THR A 122 -0.15 -7.75 0.36
CA THR A 122 0.32 -6.64 -0.46
C THR A 122 -0.84 -5.83 -1.04
N PHE A 123 -1.87 -6.48 -1.58
CA PHE A 123 -3.02 -5.78 -2.15
C PHE A 123 -3.81 -4.99 -1.10
N TYR A 124 -4.08 -5.60 0.06
CA TYR A 124 -4.75 -4.92 1.17
C TYR A 124 -3.93 -3.76 1.72
N LEU A 125 -2.61 -3.94 1.87
CA LEU A 125 -1.70 -2.90 2.34
C LEU A 125 -1.61 -1.72 1.37
N VAL A 126 -1.48 -1.99 0.07
CA VAL A 126 -1.48 -0.93 -0.97
C VAL A 126 -2.81 -0.20 -0.98
N ALA A 127 -3.94 -0.91 -0.91
CA ALA A 127 -5.25 -0.31 -0.84
C ALA A 127 -5.38 0.60 0.40
N ALA A 128 -5.00 0.10 1.57
CA ALA A 128 -5.02 0.88 2.82
C ALA A 128 -4.13 2.12 2.72
N ALA A 129 -2.91 2.00 2.16
CA ALA A 129 -2.00 3.13 2.00
C ALA A 129 -2.54 4.19 1.04
N VAL A 130 -3.06 3.79 -0.12
CA VAL A 130 -3.64 4.74 -1.09
C VAL A 130 -4.87 5.44 -0.51
N LEU A 131 -5.78 4.68 0.10
CA LEU A 131 -7.00 5.24 0.70
C LEU A 131 -6.65 6.17 1.88
N TYR A 132 -5.69 5.79 2.73
CA TYR A 132 -5.19 6.65 3.79
C TYR A 132 -4.59 7.94 3.22
N SER A 133 -3.71 7.83 2.23
CA SER A 133 -3.09 8.97 1.56
C SER A 133 -4.15 9.96 1.07
N ALA A 134 -5.22 9.46 0.42
CA ALA A 134 -6.32 10.29 -0.05
C ALA A 134 -7.09 11.02 1.06
N THR A 135 -7.13 10.49 2.29
CA THR A 135 -7.73 11.19 3.44
C THR A 135 -6.84 12.30 4.01
N GLN A 136 -5.53 12.27 3.74
CA GLN A 136 -4.57 13.20 4.31
C GLN A 136 -3.99 14.20 3.29
N VAL A 137 -4.07 13.89 1.99
CA VAL A 137 -3.40 14.65 0.92
C VAL A 137 -3.75 16.13 0.92
N ASP A 138 -5.03 16.49 1.12
CA ASP A 138 -5.45 17.89 1.15
C ASP A 138 -4.83 18.66 2.32
N LYS A 139 -4.63 17.99 3.46
CA LYS A 139 -3.99 18.60 4.63
C LYS A 139 -2.51 18.79 4.38
N VAL A 140 -1.84 17.76 3.85
CA VAL A 140 -0.42 17.79 3.53
C VAL A 140 -0.11 18.84 2.45
N ASP A 141 -0.84 18.84 1.34
CA ASP A 141 -0.59 19.75 0.23
C ASP A 141 -0.83 21.23 0.63
N ARG A 142 -1.78 21.52 1.53
CA ARG A 142 -2.05 22.88 2.02
C ARG A 142 -0.95 23.46 2.89
N ILE A 143 -0.29 22.64 3.71
CA ILE A 143 0.73 23.11 4.67
C ILE A 143 2.13 23.22 4.04
N ARG A 144 2.36 22.68 2.85
CA ARG A 144 3.67 22.74 2.21
C ARG A 144 4.02 24.17 1.79
N ARG A 145 5.20 24.61 2.25
CA ARG A 145 5.79 25.92 1.98
C ARG A 145 7.28 25.76 1.69
N CYS A 146 7.86 26.66 0.90
CA CYS A 146 9.31 26.76 0.79
C CYS A 146 9.91 27.41 2.05
N LEU A 147 11.24 27.41 2.18
CA LEU A 147 11.92 28.06 3.32
C LEU A 147 11.62 29.57 3.44
N ASN A 148 11.19 30.22 2.35
CA ASN A 148 10.79 31.63 2.32
C ASN A 148 9.27 31.85 2.52
N GLY A 149 8.49 30.78 2.74
CA GLY A 149 7.06 30.88 3.06
C GLY A 149 6.08 30.90 1.88
N HIS A 150 6.54 30.76 0.63
CA HIS A 150 5.65 30.63 -0.53
C HIS A 150 4.97 29.25 -0.57
N ALA A 151 3.73 29.21 -1.06
CA ALA A 151 3.06 27.95 -1.39
C ALA A 151 3.82 27.21 -2.49
N VAL A 152 3.87 25.88 -2.42
CA VAL A 152 4.60 25.05 -3.39
C VAL A 152 3.75 23.90 -3.85
N SER A 153 3.97 23.46 -5.09
CA SER A 153 3.22 22.35 -5.67
C SER A 153 3.51 21.01 -4.95
N PRO A 154 2.57 20.05 -4.96
CA PRO A 154 2.67 18.81 -4.18
C PRO A 154 3.86 17.89 -4.48
N ALA A 155 4.62 18.11 -5.56
CA ALA A 155 5.88 17.40 -5.82
C ALA A 155 7.08 18.32 -6.05
N ALA A 156 6.95 19.62 -5.81
CA ALA A 156 8.07 20.55 -5.87
C ALA A 156 9.12 20.18 -4.81
N ASN A 157 10.38 20.04 -5.25
CA ASN A 157 11.54 20.04 -4.35
C ASN A 157 12.10 21.46 -4.17
N TYR A 158 11.79 22.37 -5.10
CA TYR A 158 12.18 23.77 -5.10
C TYR A 158 10.96 24.65 -5.34
N CYS A 159 10.95 25.85 -4.76
CA CYS A 159 9.88 26.82 -4.94
C CYS A 159 9.81 27.31 -6.39
N GLU A 160 8.63 27.27 -6.97
CA GLU A 160 8.37 27.74 -8.34
C GLU A 160 8.44 29.27 -8.46
N GLU A 161 8.31 30.01 -7.35
CA GLU A 161 8.38 31.47 -7.32
C GLU A 161 9.80 32.00 -7.05
N CYS A 162 10.54 31.40 -6.10
CA CYS A 162 11.82 31.96 -5.63
C CYS A 162 13.02 31.00 -5.73
N GLY A 163 12.83 29.77 -6.20
CA GLY A 163 13.89 28.77 -6.34
C GLY A 163 14.43 28.17 -5.03
N ALA A 164 14.01 28.67 -3.85
CA ALA A 164 14.43 28.12 -2.56
C ALA A 164 13.98 26.65 -2.38
N PRO A 165 14.77 25.81 -1.70
CA PRO A 165 14.37 24.43 -1.46
C PRO A 165 13.11 24.36 -0.57
N VAL A 166 12.34 23.29 -0.75
CA VAL A 166 11.22 22.96 0.14
C VAL A 166 11.76 22.16 1.32
N ALA A 167 11.29 22.47 2.54
CA ALA A 167 11.66 21.68 3.71
C ALA A 167 11.34 20.20 3.46
N ALA A 168 12.32 19.31 3.70
CA ALA A 168 12.13 17.89 3.51
C ALA A 168 11.04 17.37 4.46
N GLU A 169 10.18 16.47 3.97
CA GLU A 169 9.24 15.72 4.81
C GLU A 169 10.04 14.96 5.88
N LEU A 170 9.75 15.21 7.16
CA LEU A 170 10.24 14.42 8.30
C LEU A 170 9.57 13.02 8.30
#